data_AF-A0A7V1BV91-F1
#
_entry.id   AF-A0A7V1BV91-F1
#
_cell.length_a   1.000
_cell.length_b   1.000
_cell.length_c   1.000
_cell.angle_alpha   90.00
_cell.angle_beta   90.00
_cell.angle_gamma   90.00
#
_symmetry.space_group_name_H-M   'P 1'
#
loop_
_entity.id
_entity.type
_entity.pdbx_description
1 polymer ?
#
loop_
_entity_poly.entity_id
_entity_poly.type
_entity_poly.pdbx_seq_one_letter_code
_entity_poly.pdbx_strand_id
1 'polypeptide(L)'
;MKGIDQVTSGNSEITEDGDARLLVEALRTIQEEDGVLTGAALRELASEYMVSPSRLYGVAATCPEFSFEAAVEDRRPQGPPVEEPEFFNRIIRAGHAQLVVSGALTQRFAHPPATIEAYVDAGGMGALARASGDMKPEHVLSEIVLGKITRKDAEWQAAAVTEQPFIIANCHAGDPIAGQATTLLDRDAYSVLEGMHCAAVALGARHGFLYTANLTGEEETRLNRTALDIAAAADGDFAVTVVPGVNSLVGSEDSVARAVIDGRRPVPSAQRTGVLLLRGRAAVIDSAEMFANVTAVLASGEPAGTRLYRVTGAVDRPGIIEADASATVRELAERAGTHAGAQALVGGLSGAFLTEGQLDQRMSVLKPADNPRWRTVHMLRDRRDIFPNAREMAAYNARYLCGRCVPCRIGSVRMAEMIEAFPPDAETLAELAETLVATALCPVGRGAAGMIRSALKRII
;
A
#
# COMPACT_ATOMS: atom_id res chain seq x y z
N MET A 1 -47.64 -23.76 -34.48
CA MET A 1 -46.95 -22.49 -34.19
C MET A 1 -46.71 -22.42 -32.70
N LYS A 2 -45.46 -22.66 -32.30
CA LYS A 2 -44.91 -22.65 -30.93
C LYS A 2 -44.96 -21.20 -30.39
N GLY A 3 -45.33 -20.91 -29.16
CA GLY A 3 -44.63 -21.28 -27.92
C GLY A 3 -43.58 -20.22 -27.61
N ILE A 4 -43.96 -19.18 -26.84
CA ILE A 4 -43.03 -18.17 -26.32
C ILE A 4 -42.97 -18.39 -24.80
N ASP A 5 -42.00 -19.21 -24.40
CA ASP A 5 -41.54 -19.31 -23.02
C ASP A 5 -40.70 -18.06 -22.70
N GLN A 6 -41.11 -17.31 -21.68
CA GLN A 6 -40.23 -16.35 -21.03
C GLN A 6 -39.23 -17.15 -20.20
N VAL A 7 -38.02 -17.24 -20.74
CA VAL A 7 -36.85 -17.83 -20.13
C VAL A 7 -36.51 -17.07 -18.85
N THR A 8 -36.85 -17.69 -17.72
CA THR A 8 -36.11 -17.60 -16.47
C THR A 8 -34.73 -18.20 -16.70
N SER A 9 -33.73 -17.39 -17.05
CA SER A 9 -32.32 -17.78 -16.98
C SER A 9 -31.70 -17.06 -15.79
N GLY A 10 -31.44 -17.83 -14.74
CA GLY A 10 -30.79 -17.36 -13.53
C GLY A 10 -29.48 -16.65 -13.84
N ASN A 11 -29.34 -15.45 -13.29
CA ASN A 11 -28.02 -14.98 -12.92
C ASN A 11 -27.53 -15.98 -11.88
N SER A 12 -26.56 -16.79 -12.29
CA SER A 12 -25.75 -17.64 -11.43
C SER A 12 -25.35 -16.82 -10.21
N GLU A 13 -25.92 -17.20 -9.06
CA GLU A 13 -25.35 -16.97 -7.75
C GLU A 13 -23.86 -17.31 -7.86
N ILE A 14 -23.04 -16.27 -7.82
CA ILE A 14 -21.60 -16.40 -7.61
C ILE A 14 -21.51 -17.01 -6.22
N THR A 15 -21.20 -18.29 -6.18
CA THR A 15 -21.20 -19.14 -5.00
C THR A 15 -20.57 -18.44 -3.81
N GLU A 16 -21.35 -18.35 -2.74
CA GLU A 16 -20.92 -18.04 -1.38
C GLU A 16 -19.80 -19.00 -0.96
N ASP A 17 -18.72 -18.44 -0.41
CA ASP A 17 -17.59 -19.09 0.27
C ASP A 17 -17.06 -20.42 -0.32
N GLY A 18 -16.02 -20.31 -1.15
CA GLY A 18 -15.22 -21.45 -1.58
C GLY A 18 -13.98 -21.04 -2.37
N ASP A 19 -12.93 -20.67 -1.67
CA ASP A 19 -11.53 -20.89 -2.07
C ASP A 19 -11.10 -20.50 -3.50
N ALA A 20 -11.55 -19.34 -3.98
CA ALA A 20 -10.91 -18.70 -5.12
C ALA A 20 -9.56 -18.13 -4.66
N ARG A 21 -8.49 -18.95 -4.73
CA ARG A 21 -7.12 -18.42 -4.75
C ARG A 21 -7.11 -17.25 -5.73
N LEU A 22 -6.54 -16.13 -5.30
CA LEU A 22 -6.69 -14.90 -6.07
C LEU A 22 -6.03 -15.09 -7.44
N LEU A 23 -6.64 -14.58 -8.51
CA LEU A 23 -6.10 -14.80 -9.87
C LEU A 23 -4.62 -14.42 -9.99
N VAL A 24 -4.16 -13.43 -9.24
CA VAL A 24 -2.74 -13.05 -9.17
C VAL A 24 -1.87 -14.16 -8.57
N GLU A 25 -2.33 -14.81 -7.51
CA GLU A 25 -1.66 -15.93 -6.86
C GLU A 25 -1.62 -17.16 -7.76
N ALA A 26 -2.74 -17.50 -8.40
CA ALA A 26 -2.79 -18.60 -9.34
C ALA A 26 -1.86 -18.38 -10.55
N LEU A 27 -1.75 -17.14 -11.05
CA LEU A 27 -0.77 -16.77 -12.08
C LEU A 27 0.68 -16.90 -11.58
N ARG A 28 0.95 -16.65 -10.29
CA ARG A 28 2.30 -16.86 -9.72
C ARG A 28 2.66 -18.32 -9.67
N THR A 29 1.76 -19.18 -9.20
CA THR A 29 2.00 -20.63 -9.16
C THR A 29 2.38 -21.16 -10.54
N ILE A 30 1.62 -20.78 -11.58
CA ILE A 30 1.94 -21.16 -12.97
C ILE A 30 3.33 -20.66 -13.38
N GLN A 31 3.66 -19.39 -13.11
CA GLN A 31 4.96 -18.85 -13.50
C GLN A 31 6.12 -19.48 -12.71
N GLU A 32 5.93 -19.83 -11.44
CA GLU A 32 6.93 -20.53 -10.64
C GLU A 32 7.20 -21.95 -11.17
N GLU A 33 6.17 -22.62 -11.69
CA GLU A 33 6.27 -23.96 -12.28
C GLU A 33 6.85 -23.93 -13.70
N ASP A 34 6.38 -23.02 -14.56
CA ASP A 34 6.67 -23.00 -16.00
C ASP A 34 7.76 -21.98 -16.40
N GLY A 35 8.15 -21.08 -15.50
CA GLY A 35 9.09 -19.98 -15.74
C GLY A 35 8.51 -18.77 -16.50
N VAL A 36 7.52 -18.98 -17.39
CA VAL A 36 6.81 -17.91 -18.11
C VAL A 36 5.33 -18.24 -18.29
N LEU A 37 4.48 -17.22 -18.42
CA LEU A 37 3.06 -17.41 -18.71
C LEU A 37 2.84 -17.71 -20.20
N THR A 38 2.42 -18.94 -20.50
CA THR A 38 2.08 -19.38 -21.86
C THR A 38 0.60 -19.14 -22.19
N GLY A 39 0.27 -18.97 -23.47
CA GLY A 39 -1.12 -18.87 -23.90
C GLY A 39 -1.96 -20.11 -23.57
N ALA A 40 -1.34 -21.29 -23.41
CA ALA A 40 -2.01 -22.53 -23.03
C ALA A 40 -2.38 -22.54 -21.55
N ALA A 41 -1.41 -22.24 -20.66
CA ALA A 41 -1.64 -22.16 -19.22
C ALA A 41 -2.71 -21.11 -18.86
N LEU A 42 -2.70 -19.96 -19.54
CA LEU A 42 -3.74 -18.93 -19.37
C LEU A 42 -5.14 -19.42 -19.81
N ARG A 43 -5.25 -20.30 -20.80
CA ARG A 43 -6.56 -20.86 -21.21
C ARG A 43 -7.06 -21.91 -20.24
N GLU A 44 -6.16 -22.72 -19.70
CA GLU A 44 -6.48 -23.73 -18.68
C GLU A 44 -6.96 -23.06 -17.40
N LEU A 45 -6.19 -22.10 -16.87
CA LEU A 45 -6.57 -21.32 -15.70
C LEU A 45 -7.88 -20.55 -15.93
N ALA A 46 -8.10 -20.04 -17.15
CA ALA A 46 -9.36 -19.39 -17.50
C ALA A 46 -10.56 -20.34 -17.37
N SER A 47 -10.38 -21.59 -17.79
CA SER A 47 -11.41 -22.62 -17.69
C SER A 47 -11.68 -23.00 -16.24
N GLU A 48 -10.62 -23.18 -15.44
CA GLU A 48 -10.71 -23.53 -14.01
C GLU A 48 -11.47 -22.46 -13.22
N TYR A 49 -11.15 -21.19 -13.43
CA TYR A 49 -11.77 -20.06 -12.71
C TYR A 49 -13.02 -19.51 -13.40
N MET A 50 -13.48 -20.13 -14.48
CA MET A 50 -14.62 -19.69 -15.30
C MET A 50 -14.54 -18.20 -15.70
N VAL A 51 -13.35 -17.75 -16.10
CA VAL A 51 -13.07 -16.39 -16.59
C VAL A 51 -12.62 -16.40 -18.04
N SER A 52 -12.62 -15.25 -18.72
CA SER A 52 -12.04 -15.18 -20.06
C SER A 52 -10.50 -15.18 -20.00
N PRO A 53 -9.80 -15.83 -20.96
CA PRO A 53 -8.34 -15.73 -21.06
C PRO A 53 -7.85 -14.28 -21.16
N SER A 54 -8.63 -13.41 -21.80
CA SER A 54 -8.34 -11.96 -21.87
C SER A 54 -8.35 -11.29 -20.51
N ARG A 55 -9.15 -11.75 -19.54
CA ARG A 55 -9.14 -11.24 -18.16
C ARG A 55 -7.83 -11.60 -17.47
N LEU A 56 -7.38 -12.85 -17.57
CA LEU A 56 -6.10 -13.29 -17.01
C LEU A 56 -4.93 -12.56 -17.65
N TYR A 57 -4.93 -12.43 -18.98
CA TYR A 57 -3.92 -11.64 -19.68
C TYR A 57 -3.89 -10.19 -19.20
N GLY A 58 -5.07 -9.57 -19.03
CA GLY A 58 -5.18 -8.20 -18.53
C GLY A 58 -4.65 -8.02 -17.10
N VAL A 59 -4.89 -9.00 -16.22
CA VAL A 59 -4.32 -9.04 -14.86
C VAL A 59 -2.81 -9.15 -14.95
N ALA A 60 -2.30 -10.19 -15.60
CA ALA A 60 -0.87 -10.48 -15.73
C ALA A 60 -0.10 -9.30 -16.35
N ALA A 61 -0.60 -8.72 -17.44
CA ALA A 61 0.08 -7.63 -18.15
C ALA A 61 0.18 -6.31 -17.35
N THR A 62 -0.52 -6.19 -16.23
CA THR A 62 -0.43 -5.00 -15.35
C THR A 62 0.65 -5.14 -14.28
N CYS A 63 1.13 -6.35 -14.06
CA CYS A 63 2.03 -6.74 -13.00
C CYS A 63 3.43 -6.99 -13.60
N PRO A 64 4.44 -6.14 -13.33
CA PRO A 64 5.80 -6.26 -13.86
C PRO A 64 6.52 -7.56 -13.49
N GLU A 65 6.05 -8.27 -12.47
CA GLU A 65 6.58 -9.57 -12.06
C GLU A 65 6.28 -10.71 -13.04
N PHE A 66 5.26 -10.56 -13.90
CA PHE A 66 4.91 -11.60 -14.86
C PHE A 66 5.60 -11.40 -16.20
N SER A 67 6.16 -12.49 -16.71
CA SER A 67 6.80 -12.59 -18.01
C SER A 67 5.96 -13.50 -18.91
N PHE A 68 5.88 -13.16 -20.19
CA PHE A 68 5.13 -13.93 -21.18
C PHE A 68 6.08 -14.58 -22.18
N GLU A 69 5.62 -15.62 -22.87
CA GLU A 69 6.34 -16.12 -24.05
C GLU A 69 6.47 -15.02 -25.13
N ALA A 70 7.61 -14.97 -25.83
CA ALA A 70 7.99 -13.85 -26.72
C ALA A 70 6.92 -13.45 -27.76
N ALA A 71 6.07 -14.38 -28.20
CA ALA A 71 4.96 -14.12 -29.12
C ALA A 71 3.90 -13.15 -28.57
N VAL A 72 3.88 -12.92 -27.25
CA VAL A 72 2.90 -12.11 -26.52
C VAL A 72 3.48 -10.74 -26.11
N GLU A 73 4.80 -10.62 -25.98
CA GLU A 73 5.50 -9.46 -25.40
C GLU A 73 5.68 -8.27 -26.37
N ASP A 74 5.65 -8.53 -27.68
CA ASP A 74 6.04 -7.62 -28.78
C ASP A 74 5.10 -6.40 -29.03
N ARG A 75 4.26 -5.99 -28.07
CA ARG A 75 3.26 -4.93 -28.25
C ARG A 75 3.26 -3.82 -27.19
N ARG A 76 4.16 -3.86 -26.21
CA ARG A 76 4.27 -2.84 -25.15
C ARG A 76 5.53 -2.00 -25.37
N PRO A 77 5.46 -0.66 -25.32
CA PRO A 77 6.66 0.16 -25.18
C PRO A 77 7.35 -0.24 -23.87
N GLN A 78 8.51 -0.86 -23.97
CA GLN A 78 9.35 -1.17 -22.81
C GLN A 78 10.22 0.06 -22.55
N GLY A 79 10.25 0.51 -21.29
CA GLY A 79 11.23 1.50 -20.87
C GLY A 79 12.64 0.92 -20.91
N PRO A 80 13.69 1.73 -20.69
CA PRO A 80 15.04 1.21 -20.55
C PRO A 80 15.07 0.10 -19.49
N PRO A 81 15.86 -0.97 -19.68
CA PRO A 81 16.03 -2.00 -18.67
C PRO A 81 16.56 -1.34 -17.40
N VAL A 82 15.79 -1.48 -16.33
CA VAL A 82 16.19 -1.06 -14.99
C VAL A 82 16.64 -2.35 -14.32
N GLU A 83 17.96 -2.54 -14.15
CA GLU A 83 18.44 -3.46 -13.11
C GLU A 83 17.77 -3.03 -11.81
N GLU A 84 17.31 -3.96 -10.95
CA GLU A 84 16.79 -3.57 -9.63
C GLU A 84 17.77 -2.60 -9.00
N PRO A 85 17.43 -1.30 -8.88
CA PRO A 85 18.50 -0.34 -8.71
C PRO A 85 19.16 -0.63 -7.38
N GLU A 86 20.46 -0.92 -7.38
CA GLU A 86 21.25 -1.09 -6.15
C GLU A 86 21.02 0.10 -5.20
N PHE A 87 20.65 1.26 -5.77
CA PHE A 87 20.10 2.40 -5.06
C PHE A 87 18.90 2.08 -4.15
N PHE A 88 17.79 1.52 -4.67
CA PHE A 88 16.64 1.15 -3.84
C PHE A 88 16.99 0.03 -2.88
N ASN A 89 17.75 -0.96 -3.32
CA ASN A 89 18.19 -2.05 -2.46
C ASN A 89 19.07 -1.55 -1.29
N ARG A 90 19.90 -0.53 -1.50
CA ARG A 90 20.63 0.16 -0.41
C ARG A 90 19.69 0.92 0.53
N ILE A 91 18.71 1.65 0.02
CA ILE A 91 17.74 2.39 0.86
C ILE A 91 16.88 1.44 1.70
N ILE A 92 16.38 0.37 1.07
CA ILE A 92 15.58 -0.67 1.72
C ILE A 92 16.42 -1.32 2.83
N ARG A 93 17.59 -1.86 2.50
CA ARG A 93 18.50 -2.52 3.46
C ARG A 93 18.95 -1.61 4.59
N ALA A 94 19.33 -0.36 4.28
CA ALA A 94 19.79 0.60 5.27
C ALA A 94 18.69 0.96 6.28
N GLY A 95 17.44 1.09 5.84
CA GLY A 95 16.36 1.45 6.77
C GLY A 95 15.81 0.28 7.60
N HIS A 96 16.14 -0.99 7.29
CA HIS A 96 15.89 -2.09 8.24
C HIS A 96 16.94 -2.13 9.37
N ALA A 97 18.00 -1.32 9.31
CA ALA A 97 19.15 -1.46 10.18
C ALA A 97 18.94 -0.91 11.60
N GLN A 98 18.04 0.06 11.85
CA GLN A 98 17.75 0.57 13.20
C GLN A 98 16.29 1.05 13.35
N LEU A 99 15.72 0.90 14.55
CA LEU A 99 14.37 1.39 14.91
C LEU A 99 14.52 2.41 16.03
N VAL A 100 13.92 3.59 15.88
CA VAL A 100 13.80 4.55 16.97
C VAL A 100 12.43 4.36 17.60
N VAL A 101 12.40 3.59 18.67
CA VAL A 101 11.17 3.22 19.38
C VAL A 101 10.73 4.39 20.27
N SER A 102 9.51 4.90 20.04
CA SER A 102 8.89 5.89 20.91
C SER A 102 7.38 6.00 20.67
N GLY A 103 6.59 5.31 21.47
CA GLY A 103 5.13 5.47 21.50
C GLY A 103 4.37 4.15 21.45
N ALA A 104 3.05 4.24 21.31
CA ALA A 104 2.15 3.11 21.47
C ALA A 104 2.21 2.13 20.28
N LEU A 105 2.52 2.61 19.07
CA LEU A 105 2.64 1.76 17.88
C LEU A 105 3.95 0.98 17.85
N THR A 106 5.00 1.51 18.48
CA THR A 106 6.34 0.93 18.46
C THR A 106 6.73 0.24 19.77
N GLN A 107 5.86 0.23 20.78
CA GLN A 107 6.17 -0.31 22.12
C GLN A 107 6.71 -1.75 22.14
N ARG A 108 6.30 -2.58 21.17
CA ARG A 108 6.74 -3.98 21.02
C ARG A 108 7.87 -4.18 20.00
N PHE A 109 8.32 -3.13 19.31
CA PHE A 109 9.31 -3.28 18.22
C PHE A 109 10.67 -3.77 18.69
N ALA A 110 11.04 -3.43 19.93
CA ALA A 110 12.27 -3.90 20.53
C ALA A 110 12.23 -5.42 20.78
N HIS A 111 11.09 -5.96 21.20
CA HIS A 111 10.89 -7.37 21.55
C HIS A 111 9.61 -7.89 20.86
N PRO A 112 9.66 -8.14 19.53
CA PRO A 112 8.49 -8.55 18.76
C PRO A 112 7.86 -9.86 19.29
N PRO A 113 6.55 -9.91 19.51
CA PRO A 113 5.85 -11.12 19.93
C PRO A 113 5.82 -12.13 18.78
N ALA A 114 6.40 -13.31 19.00
CA ALA A 114 6.44 -14.39 18.01
C ALA A 114 5.22 -15.33 18.08
N THR A 115 4.49 -15.30 19.19
CA THR A 115 3.28 -16.11 19.45
C THR A 115 2.19 -15.26 20.08
N ILE A 116 0.96 -15.77 20.08
CA ILE A 116 -0.19 -15.10 20.69
C ILE A 116 -0.04 -14.96 22.20
N GLU A 117 0.57 -15.93 22.88
CA GLU A 117 0.83 -15.87 24.32
C GLU A 117 1.80 -14.74 24.64
N ALA A 118 2.89 -14.61 23.88
CA ALA A 118 3.84 -13.51 24.04
C ALA A 118 3.20 -12.14 23.76
N TYR A 119 2.24 -12.10 22.82
CA TYR A 119 1.47 -10.89 22.56
C TYR A 119 0.58 -10.50 23.74
N VAL A 120 -0.15 -11.46 24.30
CA VAL A 120 -1.02 -11.28 25.48
C VAL A 120 -0.20 -10.88 26.72
N ASP A 121 0.93 -11.55 26.97
CA ASP A 121 1.84 -11.22 28.08
C ASP A 121 2.40 -9.79 27.97
N ALA A 122 2.55 -9.28 26.75
CA ALA A 122 2.96 -7.90 26.46
C ALA A 122 1.79 -6.89 26.47
N GLY A 123 0.61 -7.29 26.98
CA GLY A 123 -0.59 -6.44 27.08
C GLY A 123 -1.45 -6.38 25.81
N GLY A 124 -1.23 -7.28 24.86
CA GLY A 124 -2.10 -7.48 23.70
C GLY A 124 -3.46 -8.09 24.09
N MET A 125 -4.41 -8.08 23.16
CA MET A 125 -5.81 -8.51 23.35
C MET A 125 -6.67 -7.63 24.29
N GLY A 126 -6.06 -6.67 24.99
CA GLY A 126 -6.79 -5.75 25.87
C GLY A 126 -7.74 -4.80 25.13
N ALA A 127 -7.40 -4.37 23.91
CA ALA A 127 -8.28 -3.53 23.10
C ALA A 127 -9.51 -4.32 22.66
N LEU A 128 -9.31 -5.55 22.19
CA LEU A 128 -10.40 -6.40 21.76
C LEU A 128 -11.31 -6.81 22.92
N ALA A 129 -10.75 -7.18 24.07
CA ALA A 129 -11.53 -7.52 25.26
C ALA A 129 -12.44 -6.36 25.70
N ARG A 130 -11.92 -5.12 25.68
CA ARG A 130 -12.71 -3.93 25.97
C ARG A 130 -13.77 -3.66 24.90
N ALA A 131 -13.42 -3.82 23.63
CA ALA A 131 -14.33 -3.58 22.51
C ALA A 131 -15.51 -4.58 22.48
N SER A 132 -15.25 -5.86 22.75
CA SER A 132 -16.26 -6.94 22.72
C SER A 132 -17.06 -7.09 24.01
N GLY A 133 -16.50 -6.70 25.16
CA GLY A 133 -17.16 -6.82 26.47
C GLY A 133 -17.80 -5.53 26.97
N ASP A 134 -16.98 -4.49 27.18
CA ASP A 134 -17.37 -3.29 27.94
C ASP A 134 -18.02 -2.20 27.08
N MET A 135 -17.92 -2.33 25.76
CA MET A 135 -18.34 -1.30 24.80
C MET A 135 -19.47 -1.80 23.91
N LYS A 136 -20.38 -0.89 23.57
CA LYS A 136 -21.33 -1.13 22.48
C LYS A 136 -20.63 -0.89 21.13
N PRO A 137 -21.00 -1.60 20.05
CA PRO A 137 -20.43 -1.39 18.72
C PRO A 137 -20.41 0.08 18.28
N GLU A 138 -21.46 0.85 18.58
CA GLU A 138 -21.54 2.27 18.21
C GLU A 138 -20.52 3.13 18.96
N HIS A 139 -20.18 2.76 20.20
CA HIS A 139 -19.12 3.42 20.96
C HIS A 139 -17.74 3.08 20.42
N VAL A 140 -17.50 1.82 20.02
CA VAL A 140 -16.23 1.43 19.37
C VAL A 140 -16.06 2.20 18.07
N LEU A 141 -17.10 2.28 17.24
CA LEU A 141 -17.09 3.09 16.02
C LEU A 141 -16.83 4.57 16.31
N SER A 142 -17.45 5.11 17.37
CA SER A 142 -17.25 6.49 17.80
C SER A 142 -15.81 6.79 18.20
N GLU A 143 -15.14 5.90 18.94
CA GLU A 143 -13.71 6.05 19.28
C GLU A 143 -12.84 6.06 18.01
N ILE A 144 -13.14 5.19 17.03
CA ILE A 144 -12.37 5.12 15.77
C ILE A 144 -12.53 6.39 14.93
N VAL A 145 -13.77 6.87 14.79
CA VAL A 145 -14.11 8.01 13.93
C VAL A 145 -13.83 9.34 14.63
N LEU A 146 -14.37 9.58 15.83
CA LEU A 146 -14.19 10.84 16.57
C LEU A 146 -12.81 10.98 17.19
N GLY A 147 -12.16 9.85 17.54
CA GLY A 147 -10.75 9.83 17.91
C GLY A 147 -9.81 10.18 16.75
N LYS A 148 -10.35 10.37 15.54
CA LYS A 148 -9.62 10.71 14.30
C LYS A 148 -8.49 9.73 14.01
N ILE A 149 -8.72 8.48 14.38
CA ILE A 149 -7.84 7.37 14.00
C ILE A 149 -7.90 7.27 12.50
N THR A 150 -9.12 7.06 11.96
CA THR A 150 -9.38 7.16 10.54
C THR A 150 -9.55 8.59 10.06
N ARG A 151 -9.32 8.81 8.76
CA ARG A 151 -9.69 10.03 8.03
C ARG A 151 -10.76 9.75 6.97
N LYS A 152 -11.26 8.51 6.98
CA LYS A 152 -12.28 7.99 6.07
C LYS A 152 -13.62 7.88 6.81
N ASP A 153 -13.90 8.83 7.68
CA ASP A 153 -15.04 8.88 8.59
C ASP A 153 -16.36 8.55 7.86
N ALA A 154 -16.57 9.15 6.69
CA ALA A 154 -17.75 8.92 5.87
C ALA A 154 -17.85 7.49 5.33
N GLU A 155 -16.72 6.85 4.99
CA GLU A 155 -16.69 5.46 4.51
C GLU A 155 -16.96 4.48 5.66
N TRP A 156 -16.37 4.72 6.83
CA TRP A 156 -16.62 3.94 8.04
C TRP A 156 -18.06 4.06 8.51
N GLN A 157 -18.60 5.28 8.59
CA GLN A 157 -20.01 5.53 8.96
C GLN A 157 -20.98 4.90 7.97
N ALA A 158 -20.70 5.01 6.66
CA ALA A 158 -21.56 4.41 5.64
C ALA A 158 -21.47 2.88 5.62
N ALA A 159 -20.33 2.27 6.00
CA ALA A 159 -20.24 0.82 6.17
C ALA A 159 -20.96 0.31 7.43
N ALA A 160 -20.95 1.10 8.51
CA ALA A 160 -21.59 0.73 9.78
C ALA A 160 -23.11 0.54 9.70
N VAL A 161 -23.75 1.11 8.66
CA VAL A 161 -25.20 0.94 8.40
C VAL A 161 -25.50 -0.14 7.36
N THR A 162 -24.51 -0.96 6.99
CA THR A 162 -24.65 -2.07 6.04
C THR A 162 -24.51 -3.41 6.74
N GLU A 163 -25.07 -4.47 6.16
CA GLU A 163 -24.94 -5.82 6.72
C GLU A 163 -23.61 -6.46 6.28
N GLN A 164 -22.88 -6.97 7.28
CA GLN A 164 -21.64 -7.73 7.11
C GLN A 164 -20.65 -7.07 6.14
N PRO A 165 -20.18 -5.83 6.39
CA PRO A 165 -19.15 -5.22 5.56
C PRO A 165 -17.85 -6.03 5.61
N PHE A 166 -17.03 -5.91 4.57
CA PHE A 166 -15.66 -6.41 4.57
C PHE A 166 -14.72 -5.38 5.19
N ILE A 167 -13.68 -5.84 5.88
CA ILE A 167 -12.60 -5.00 6.42
C ILE A 167 -11.31 -5.34 5.68
N ILE A 168 -10.62 -4.34 5.13
CA ILE A 168 -9.36 -4.53 4.40
C ILE A 168 -8.28 -3.69 5.06
N ALA A 169 -7.29 -4.36 5.64
CA ALA A 169 -6.03 -3.74 6.06
C ALA A 169 -5.09 -3.67 4.86
N ASN A 170 -4.99 -2.49 4.26
CA ASN A 170 -4.10 -2.18 3.16
C ASN A 170 -2.69 -1.93 3.70
N CYS A 171 -1.87 -2.97 3.68
CA CYS A 171 -0.48 -2.99 4.13
C CYS A 171 0.50 -2.80 2.96
N HIS A 172 0.00 -2.59 1.73
CA HIS A 172 0.82 -2.38 0.56
C HIS A 172 1.31 -0.93 0.51
N ALA A 173 2.60 -0.68 0.71
CA ALA A 173 3.12 0.69 0.68
C ALA A 173 3.16 1.28 -0.74
N GLY A 174 3.37 0.43 -1.75
CA GLY A 174 3.40 0.79 -3.17
C GLY A 174 4.50 1.78 -3.54
N ASP A 175 5.44 2.00 -2.63
CA ASP A 175 6.69 2.69 -2.85
C ASP A 175 7.76 1.85 -2.14
N PRO A 176 8.80 1.36 -2.84
CA PRO A 176 9.87 0.55 -2.25
C PRO A 176 10.59 1.26 -1.10
N ILE A 177 10.63 2.60 -1.06
CA ILE A 177 11.28 3.31 0.04
C ILE A 177 10.36 3.47 1.27
N ALA A 178 9.06 3.22 1.09
CA ALA A 178 8.11 3.20 2.18
C ALA A 178 8.13 1.81 2.86
N GLY A 179 8.64 1.77 4.10
CA GLY A 179 8.82 0.53 4.86
C GLY A 179 7.96 0.42 6.12
N GLN A 180 7.07 1.39 6.38
CA GLN A 180 6.32 1.48 7.64
C GLN A 180 5.40 0.27 7.85
N ALA A 181 4.56 -0.06 6.87
CA ALA A 181 3.62 -1.17 6.97
C ALA A 181 4.34 -2.52 7.07
N THR A 182 5.35 -2.76 6.23
CA THR A 182 6.17 -3.98 6.30
C THR A 182 6.87 -4.11 7.64
N THR A 183 7.45 -3.03 8.17
CA THR A 183 8.09 -3.07 9.50
C THR A 183 7.06 -3.33 10.60
N LEU A 184 5.87 -2.74 10.52
CA LEU A 184 4.79 -2.98 11.48
C LEU A 184 4.34 -4.45 11.44
N LEU A 185 4.20 -5.07 10.26
CA LEU A 185 3.87 -6.49 10.13
C LEU A 185 5.02 -7.44 10.51
N ASP A 186 6.26 -7.00 10.39
CA ASP A 186 7.43 -7.75 10.87
C ASP A 186 7.53 -7.71 12.40
N ARG A 187 7.23 -6.57 13.01
CA ARG A 187 7.50 -6.29 14.43
C ARG A 187 6.30 -6.46 15.36
N ASP A 188 5.08 -6.23 14.86
CA ASP A 188 3.85 -6.32 15.66
C ASP A 188 2.61 -6.53 14.77
N ALA A 189 2.59 -7.62 13.99
CA ALA A 189 1.42 -7.98 13.17
C ALA A 189 0.15 -8.22 14.01
N TYR A 190 0.30 -8.72 15.24
CA TYR A 190 -0.82 -8.92 16.16
C TYR A 190 -1.56 -7.60 16.45
N SER A 191 -0.85 -6.48 16.64
CA SER A 191 -1.51 -5.18 16.85
C SER A 191 -2.40 -4.75 15.68
N VAL A 192 -2.00 -5.04 14.44
CA VAL A 192 -2.80 -4.73 13.24
C VAL A 192 -4.05 -5.61 13.21
N LEU A 193 -3.88 -6.91 13.44
CA LEU A 193 -4.97 -7.87 13.41
C LEU A 193 -5.96 -7.63 14.55
N GLU A 194 -5.50 -7.35 15.78
CA GLU A 194 -6.38 -7.01 16.90
C GLU A 194 -7.25 -5.80 16.57
N GLY A 195 -6.67 -4.79 15.90
CA GLY A 195 -7.38 -3.61 15.45
C GLY A 195 -8.43 -3.94 14.38
N MET A 196 -8.16 -4.89 13.50
CA MET A 196 -9.16 -5.41 12.55
C MET A 196 -10.30 -6.13 13.27
N HIS A 197 -10.01 -6.94 14.30
CA HIS A 197 -11.04 -7.57 15.14
C HIS A 197 -11.89 -6.53 15.89
N CYS A 198 -11.27 -5.47 16.43
CA CYS A 198 -12.01 -4.35 17.06
C CYS A 198 -12.91 -3.63 16.04
N ALA A 199 -12.39 -3.38 14.84
CA ALA A 199 -13.19 -2.81 13.75
C ALA A 199 -14.34 -3.74 13.33
N ALA A 200 -14.15 -5.06 13.39
CA ALA A 200 -15.19 -6.03 13.12
C ALA A 200 -16.33 -5.96 14.15
N VAL A 201 -16.00 -5.77 15.43
CA VAL A 201 -17.01 -5.51 16.48
C VAL A 201 -17.78 -4.22 16.17
N ALA A 202 -17.10 -3.15 15.79
CA ALA A 202 -17.73 -1.86 15.48
C ALA A 202 -18.68 -1.91 14.26
N LEU A 203 -18.34 -2.74 13.27
CA LEU A 203 -19.02 -2.77 11.97
C LEU A 203 -19.93 -4.00 11.77
N GLY A 204 -19.92 -4.97 12.68
CA GLY A 204 -20.60 -6.25 12.48
C GLY A 204 -20.02 -7.07 11.33
N ALA A 205 -18.72 -6.93 11.05
CA ALA A 205 -18.03 -7.66 10.00
C ALA A 205 -17.70 -9.09 10.42
N ARG A 206 -17.73 -10.03 9.47
CA ARG A 206 -17.32 -11.44 9.67
C ARG A 206 -16.08 -11.85 8.88
N HIS A 207 -15.69 -11.02 7.92
CA HIS A 207 -14.57 -11.35 7.06
C HIS A 207 -13.73 -10.12 6.73
N GLY A 208 -12.42 -10.27 6.80
CA GLY A 208 -11.48 -9.24 6.44
C GLY A 208 -10.29 -9.78 5.65
N PHE A 209 -9.54 -8.85 5.06
CA PHE A 209 -8.37 -9.14 4.26
C PHE A 209 -7.16 -8.35 4.75
N LEU A 210 -6.05 -9.03 4.99
CA LEU A 210 -4.75 -8.41 5.19
C LEU A 210 -4.05 -8.32 3.82
N TYR A 211 -4.25 -7.20 3.13
CA TYR A 211 -3.68 -6.97 1.80
C TYR A 211 -2.23 -6.47 1.92
N THR A 212 -1.25 -7.31 1.58
CA THR A 212 0.17 -7.05 1.83
C THR A 212 0.91 -6.61 0.57
N ALA A 213 2.21 -6.31 0.70
CA ALA A 213 3.10 -6.28 -0.46
C ALA A 213 3.11 -7.64 -1.19
N ASN A 214 3.85 -7.76 -2.30
CA ASN A 214 4.07 -9.07 -2.91
C ASN A 214 4.97 -9.93 -1.98
N LEU A 215 4.38 -10.57 -0.98
CA LEU A 215 5.04 -11.47 -0.04
C LEU A 215 4.95 -12.91 -0.57
N THR A 216 6.01 -13.69 -0.34
CA THR A 216 6.06 -15.12 -0.65
C THR A 216 6.79 -15.88 0.46
N GLY A 217 6.56 -17.19 0.54
CA GLY A 217 7.32 -18.09 1.41
C GLY A 217 7.08 -17.89 2.91
N GLU A 218 8.15 -17.72 3.68
CA GLU A 218 8.11 -17.72 5.15
C GLU A 218 7.33 -16.54 5.73
N GLU A 219 7.41 -15.36 5.10
CA GLU A 219 6.70 -14.16 5.60
C GLU A 219 5.18 -14.30 5.47
N GLU A 220 4.72 -14.82 4.33
CA GLU A 220 3.31 -15.12 4.10
C GLU A 220 2.82 -16.22 5.07
N THR A 221 3.61 -17.29 5.23
CA THR A 221 3.29 -18.37 6.18
C THR A 221 3.17 -17.85 7.60
N ARG A 222 4.09 -16.97 8.03
CA ARG A 222 4.06 -16.33 9.34
C ARG A 222 2.78 -15.53 9.54
N LEU A 223 2.42 -14.66 8.60
CA LEU A 223 1.24 -13.81 8.72
C LEU A 223 -0.07 -14.61 8.70
N ASN A 224 -0.16 -15.67 7.89
CA ASN A 224 -1.30 -16.58 7.90
C ASN A 224 -1.46 -17.25 9.26
N ARG A 225 -0.36 -17.74 9.86
CA ARG A 225 -0.39 -18.29 11.22
C ARG A 225 -0.83 -17.25 12.25
N THR A 226 -0.25 -16.04 12.22
CA THR A 226 -0.63 -14.95 13.14
C THR A 226 -2.13 -14.61 13.04
N ALA A 227 -2.69 -14.58 11.83
CA ALA A 227 -4.12 -14.35 11.62
C ALA A 227 -5.00 -15.46 12.20
N LEU A 228 -4.56 -16.72 12.12
CA LEU A 228 -5.25 -17.86 12.74
C LEU A 228 -5.14 -17.83 14.27
N ASP A 229 -3.95 -17.56 14.81
CA ASP A 229 -3.71 -17.54 16.26
C ASP A 229 -4.59 -16.51 16.96
N ILE A 230 -4.68 -15.29 16.40
CA ILE A 230 -5.48 -14.23 16.98
C ILE A 230 -6.99 -14.48 16.81
N ALA A 231 -7.42 -15.07 15.69
CA ALA A 231 -8.82 -15.46 15.52
C ALA A 231 -9.24 -16.51 16.55
N ALA A 232 -8.37 -17.49 16.84
CA ALA A 232 -8.60 -18.49 17.88
C ALA A 232 -8.66 -17.86 19.28
N ALA A 233 -7.78 -16.89 19.58
CA ALA A 233 -7.78 -16.20 20.87
C ALA A 233 -8.93 -15.20 21.04
N ALA A 234 -9.43 -14.62 19.94
CA ALA A 234 -10.58 -13.72 19.94
C ALA A 234 -11.91 -14.43 20.22
N ASP A 235 -12.00 -15.73 19.93
CA ASP A 235 -13.20 -16.56 20.12
C ASP A 235 -14.48 -15.93 19.50
N GLY A 236 -14.37 -15.47 18.26
CA GLY A 236 -15.47 -14.80 17.54
C GLY A 236 -15.55 -15.16 16.05
N ASP A 237 -16.60 -14.66 15.38
CA ASP A 237 -16.94 -15.00 13.98
C ASP A 237 -16.09 -14.27 12.92
N PHE A 238 -15.14 -13.42 13.31
CA PHE A 238 -14.35 -12.64 12.34
C PHE A 238 -13.08 -13.38 11.92
N ALA A 239 -12.95 -13.66 10.63
CA ALA A 239 -11.78 -14.27 10.03
C ALA A 239 -11.02 -13.31 9.11
N VAL A 240 -9.69 -13.42 9.08
CA VAL A 240 -8.82 -12.62 8.21
C VAL A 240 -8.09 -13.52 7.22
N THR A 241 -8.21 -13.21 5.93
CA THR A 241 -7.42 -13.84 4.87
C THR A 241 -6.23 -12.96 4.49
N VAL A 242 -5.03 -13.51 4.48
CA VAL A 242 -3.84 -12.80 3.99
C VAL A 242 -3.85 -12.82 2.46
N VAL A 243 -3.64 -11.66 1.86
CA VAL A 243 -3.66 -11.48 0.41
C VAL A 243 -2.36 -10.82 -0.05
N PRO A 244 -1.45 -11.57 -0.70
CA PRO A 244 -0.28 -10.99 -1.34
C PRO A 244 -0.66 -10.03 -2.47
N GLY A 245 -0.22 -8.77 -2.37
CA GLY A 245 -0.49 -7.73 -3.37
C GLY A 245 0.39 -7.85 -4.62
N VAL A 246 0.29 -6.88 -5.53
CA VAL A 246 1.00 -6.89 -6.83
C VAL A 246 2.25 -6.02 -6.77
N ASN A 247 3.30 -6.33 -7.54
CA ASN A 247 4.49 -5.49 -7.57
C ASN A 247 4.28 -4.21 -8.41
N SER A 248 3.43 -3.28 -7.93
CA SER A 248 3.07 -2.06 -8.65
C SER A 248 3.03 -0.83 -7.76
N LEU A 249 3.42 0.31 -8.34
CA LEU A 249 3.32 1.62 -7.68
C LEU A 249 1.89 2.04 -7.37
N VAL A 250 0.88 1.41 -7.95
CA VAL A 250 -0.53 1.68 -7.59
C VAL A 250 -1.07 0.70 -6.56
N GLY A 251 -0.28 -0.27 -6.09
CA GLY A 251 -0.74 -1.32 -5.17
C GLY A 251 -1.34 -0.76 -3.88
N SER A 252 -0.83 0.38 -3.38
CA SER A 252 -1.39 1.01 -2.17
C SER A 252 -2.73 1.72 -2.37
N GLU A 253 -3.26 1.81 -3.59
CA GLU A 253 -4.56 2.45 -3.83
C GLU A 253 -5.69 1.50 -3.42
N ASP A 254 -6.65 1.97 -2.63
CA ASP A 254 -7.72 1.12 -2.08
C ASP A 254 -8.54 0.41 -3.18
N SER A 255 -8.77 1.10 -4.29
CA SER A 255 -9.46 0.51 -5.44
C SER A 255 -8.65 -0.61 -6.12
N VAL A 256 -7.32 -0.62 -5.98
CA VAL A 256 -6.43 -1.68 -6.45
C VAL A 256 -6.44 -2.85 -5.48
N ALA A 257 -6.35 -2.62 -4.17
CA ALA A 257 -6.49 -3.68 -3.16
C ALA A 257 -7.82 -4.43 -3.35
N ARG A 258 -8.93 -3.70 -3.48
CA ARG A 258 -10.25 -4.25 -3.82
C ARG A 258 -10.25 -5.03 -5.13
N ALA A 259 -9.60 -4.51 -6.18
CA ALA A 259 -9.55 -5.19 -7.46
C ALA A 259 -8.77 -6.51 -7.39
N VAL A 260 -7.65 -6.55 -6.67
CA VAL A 260 -6.87 -7.77 -6.46
C VAL A 260 -7.71 -8.82 -5.72
N ILE A 261 -8.35 -8.45 -4.61
CA ILE A 261 -9.20 -9.33 -3.80
C ILE A 261 -10.41 -9.87 -4.62
N ASP A 262 -10.89 -9.08 -5.59
CA ASP A 262 -12.00 -9.45 -6.48
C ASP A 262 -11.51 -10.17 -7.77
N GLY A 263 -10.22 -10.52 -7.88
CA GLY A 263 -9.64 -11.16 -9.06
C GLY A 263 -9.78 -10.32 -10.33
N ARG A 264 -9.74 -9.00 -10.22
CA ARG A 264 -9.81 -8.06 -11.34
C ARG A 264 -8.45 -7.45 -11.62
N ARG A 265 -8.35 -6.82 -12.78
CA ARG A 265 -7.15 -6.09 -13.19
C ARG A 265 -6.73 -5.07 -12.12
N PRO A 266 -5.48 -5.11 -11.61
CA PRO A 266 -5.02 -4.30 -10.48
C PRO A 266 -4.67 -2.87 -10.92
N VAL A 267 -5.69 -2.11 -11.34
CA VAL A 267 -5.56 -0.72 -11.79
C VAL A 267 -6.51 0.19 -11.02
N PRO A 268 -6.12 1.45 -10.71
CA PRO A 268 -6.98 2.37 -9.99
C PRO A 268 -8.31 2.59 -10.72
N SER A 269 -9.42 2.57 -9.98
CA SER A 269 -10.74 2.89 -10.50
C SER A 269 -10.89 4.38 -10.80
N ALA A 270 -11.84 4.71 -11.69
CA ALA A 270 -12.28 6.08 -11.89
C ALA A 270 -13.14 6.58 -10.71
N GLN A 271 -13.79 5.67 -9.99
CA GLN A 271 -14.49 5.98 -8.75
C GLN A 271 -13.46 6.30 -7.67
N ARG A 272 -13.46 7.56 -7.22
CA ARG A 272 -12.50 8.11 -6.26
C ARG A 272 -13.07 8.38 -4.88
N THR A 273 -14.39 8.27 -4.71
CA THR A 273 -15.09 8.70 -3.49
C THR A 273 -16.22 7.73 -3.14
N GLY A 274 -16.43 7.55 -1.84
CA GLY A 274 -17.53 6.76 -1.27
C GLY A 274 -17.14 5.31 -0.97
N VAL A 275 -18.03 4.61 -0.26
CA VAL A 275 -17.84 3.22 0.13
C VAL A 275 -17.63 2.35 -1.09
N LEU A 276 -16.52 1.61 -1.08
CA LEU A 276 -16.21 0.64 -2.11
C LEU A 276 -17.06 -0.62 -1.91
N LEU A 277 -17.49 -1.23 -3.01
CA LEU A 277 -18.17 -2.52 -2.97
C LEU A 277 -17.22 -3.65 -3.33
N LEU A 278 -17.11 -4.65 -2.46
CA LEU A 278 -16.44 -5.92 -2.69
C LEU A 278 -17.51 -7.01 -2.68
N ARG A 279 -17.63 -7.78 -3.77
CA ARG A 279 -18.62 -8.86 -3.90
C ARG A 279 -20.05 -8.42 -3.50
N GLY A 280 -20.44 -7.21 -3.91
CA GLY A 280 -21.77 -6.64 -3.63
C GLY A 280 -21.97 -6.06 -2.23
N ARG A 281 -21.02 -6.23 -1.29
CA ARG A 281 -21.09 -5.69 0.08
C ARG A 281 -20.14 -4.51 0.25
N ALA A 282 -20.43 -3.65 1.24
CA ALA A 282 -19.53 -2.56 1.61
C ALA A 282 -18.15 -3.10 2.02
N ALA A 283 -17.10 -2.36 1.69
CA ALA A 283 -15.74 -2.65 2.10
C ALA A 283 -15.10 -1.40 2.69
N VAL A 284 -14.70 -1.49 3.95
CA VAL A 284 -13.86 -0.50 4.62
C VAL A 284 -12.41 -0.86 4.34
N ILE A 285 -11.65 0.09 3.80
CA ILE A 285 -10.23 -0.11 3.48
C ILE A 285 -9.44 0.95 4.22
N ASP A 286 -8.51 0.55 5.09
CA ASP A 286 -7.62 1.48 5.77
C ASP A 286 -6.22 0.89 5.94
N SER A 287 -5.22 1.71 6.29
CA SER A 287 -3.84 1.25 6.35
C SER A 287 -3.53 0.41 7.60
N ALA A 288 -2.50 -0.43 7.54
CA ALA A 288 -2.02 -1.22 8.69
C ALA A 288 -1.80 -0.37 9.96
N GLU A 289 -1.18 0.81 9.80
CA GLU A 289 -0.93 1.76 10.89
C GLU A 289 -2.24 2.21 11.57
N MET A 290 -3.34 2.28 10.82
CA MET A 290 -4.61 2.77 11.31
C MET A 290 -5.28 1.71 12.17
N PHE A 291 -5.25 0.44 11.75
CA PHE A 291 -5.70 -0.66 12.59
C PHE A 291 -4.84 -0.83 13.85
N ALA A 292 -3.51 -0.69 13.75
CA ALA A 292 -2.66 -0.67 14.94
C ALA A 292 -2.99 0.51 15.89
N ASN A 293 -3.36 1.68 15.35
CA ASN A 293 -3.87 2.79 16.16
C ASN A 293 -5.22 2.48 16.81
N VAL A 294 -6.13 1.75 16.13
CA VAL A 294 -7.39 1.28 16.76
C VAL A 294 -7.06 0.47 18.01
N THR A 295 -6.11 -0.46 17.93
CA THR A 295 -5.62 -1.23 19.08
C THR A 295 -5.06 -0.33 20.17
N ALA A 296 -4.14 0.57 19.83
CA ALA A 296 -3.50 1.46 20.82
C ALA A 296 -4.51 2.37 21.55
N VAL A 297 -5.45 2.98 20.81
CA VAL A 297 -6.46 3.90 21.37
C VAL A 297 -7.45 3.14 22.25
N LEU A 298 -7.95 1.98 21.80
CA LEU A 298 -8.91 1.21 22.60
C LEU A 298 -8.27 0.58 23.84
N ALA A 299 -7.00 0.15 23.76
CA ALA A 299 -6.27 -0.37 24.92
C ALA A 299 -6.00 0.71 25.99
N SER A 300 -5.62 1.92 25.57
CA SER A 300 -5.22 2.99 26.50
C SER A 300 -6.36 3.94 26.90
N GLY A 301 -7.36 4.12 26.03
CA GLY A 301 -8.34 5.20 26.14
C GLY A 301 -7.81 6.58 25.74
N GLU A 302 -6.56 6.68 25.27
CA GLU A 302 -5.93 7.93 24.86
C GLU A 302 -6.05 8.13 23.33
N PRO A 303 -6.20 9.38 22.84
CA PRO A 303 -6.32 9.64 21.41
C PRO A 303 -5.07 9.25 20.59
N ALA A 304 -5.26 8.91 19.32
CA ALA A 304 -4.17 8.70 18.38
C ALA A 304 -3.45 10.03 18.06
N GLY A 305 -2.25 10.22 18.60
CA GLY A 305 -1.42 11.43 18.36
C GLY A 305 -0.25 11.21 17.41
N THR A 306 0.23 9.97 17.27
CA THR A 306 1.48 9.65 16.60
C THR A 306 1.28 8.97 15.24
N ARG A 307 2.34 8.99 14.42
CA ARG A 307 2.42 8.38 13.10
C ARG A 307 3.78 7.75 12.90
N LEU A 308 3.86 6.74 12.04
CA LEU A 308 5.13 6.13 11.66
C LEU A 308 5.74 6.87 10.46
N TYR A 309 6.98 7.32 10.65
CA TYR A 309 7.79 7.98 9.64
C TYR A 309 9.00 7.12 9.30
N ARG A 310 9.30 7.02 8.01
CA ARG A 310 10.49 6.33 7.51
C ARG A 310 11.55 7.37 7.16
N VAL A 311 12.69 7.35 7.86
CA VAL A 311 13.81 8.27 7.61
C VAL A 311 15.00 7.48 7.07
N THR A 312 15.54 7.91 5.94
CA THR A 312 16.65 7.24 5.23
C THR A 312 17.60 8.25 4.60
N GLY A 313 18.63 7.78 3.90
CA GLY A 313 19.58 8.62 3.16
C GLY A 313 20.74 9.09 4.02
N ALA A 314 21.13 10.36 3.90
CA ALA A 314 22.24 10.98 4.63
C ALA A 314 21.90 11.26 6.11
N VAL A 315 21.72 10.18 6.88
CA VAL A 315 21.48 10.18 8.33
C VAL A 315 22.31 9.08 9.01
N ASP A 316 22.67 9.29 10.27
CA ASP A 316 23.45 8.31 11.04
C ASP A 316 22.64 7.05 11.37
N ARG A 317 21.33 7.22 11.61
CA ARG A 317 20.42 6.19 12.11
C ARG A 317 19.18 6.08 11.23
N PRO A 318 19.30 5.54 10.00
CA PRO A 318 18.15 5.31 9.12
C PRO A 318 17.21 4.28 9.74
N GLY A 319 15.89 4.51 9.66
CA GLY A 319 14.94 3.70 10.40
C GLY A 319 13.48 4.15 10.35
N ILE A 320 12.67 3.51 11.18
CA ILE A 320 11.31 3.95 11.51
C ILE A 320 11.34 4.77 12.79
N ILE A 321 10.65 5.90 12.76
CA ILE A 321 10.45 6.80 13.90
C ILE A 321 8.95 6.98 14.11
N GLU A 322 8.47 6.73 15.32
CA GLU A 322 7.14 7.16 15.74
C GLU A 322 7.21 8.59 16.29
N ALA A 323 6.43 9.50 15.70
CA ALA A 323 6.42 10.91 16.10
C ALA A 323 5.01 11.49 15.96
N ASP A 324 4.79 12.65 16.58
CA ASP A 324 3.52 13.39 16.44
C ASP A 324 3.21 13.66 14.96
N ALA A 325 1.93 13.59 14.58
CA ALA A 325 1.48 13.82 13.20
C ALA A 325 1.88 15.21 12.64
N SER A 326 2.16 16.17 13.53
CA SER A 326 2.59 17.54 13.22
C SER A 326 4.10 17.74 13.22
N ALA A 327 4.90 16.70 13.45
CA ALA A 327 6.35 16.76 13.41
C ALA A 327 6.85 17.40 12.09
N THR A 328 7.96 18.12 12.15
CA THR A 328 8.61 18.70 10.97
C THR A 328 9.60 17.72 10.35
N VAL A 329 9.96 17.96 9.09
CA VAL A 329 11.00 17.16 8.41
C VAL A 329 12.33 17.28 9.16
N ARG A 330 12.66 18.49 9.65
CA ARG A 330 13.87 18.75 10.44
C ARG A 330 13.90 17.93 11.73
N GLU A 331 12.83 17.94 12.52
CA GLU A 331 12.75 17.17 13.77
C GLU A 331 12.96 15.66 13.53
N LEU A 332 12.36 15.11 12.47
CA LEU A 332 12.55 13.71 12.10
C LEU A 332 13.99 13.40 11.70
N ALA A 333 14.61 14.30 10.93
CA ALA A 333 15.98 14.13 10.48
C ALA A 333 17.00 14.27 11.62
N GLU A 334 16.78 15.20 12.56
CA GLU A 334 17.59 15.37 13.77
C GLU A 334 17.51 14.14 14.68
N ARG A 335 16.32 13.55 14.85
CA ARG A 335 16.14 12.28 15.57
C ARG A 335 16.91 11.12 14.93
N ALA A 336 17.09 11.14 13.61
CA ALA A 336 17.90 10.19 12.87
C ALA A 336 19.41 10.55 12.84
N GLY A 337 19.82 11.67 13.43
CA GLY A 337 21.22 12.10 13.52
C GLY A 337 21.76 12.86 12.31
N THR A 338 20.93 13.60 11.58
CA THR A 338 21.46 14.45 10.49
C THR A 338 22.19 15.70 11.01
N HIS A 339 23.07 16.29 10.18
CA HIS A 339 23.74 17.57 10.45
C HIS A 339 23.30 18.66 9.44
N ALA A 340 23.55 19.94 9.76
CA ALA A 340 23.05 21.11 9.02
C ALA A 340 23.45 21.14 7.52
N GLY A 341 22.64 21.80 6.68
CA GLY A 341 22.84 21.89 5.21
C GLY A 341 22.10 20.85 4.37
N ALA A 342 21.34 19.95 5.00
CA ALA A 342 20.71 18.84 4.31
C ALA A 342 19.43 19.27 3.52
N GLN A 343 19.23 18.64 2.36
CA GLN A 343 17.98 18.68 1.61
C GLN A 343 17.25 17.35 1.81
N ALA A 344 15.98 17.27 1.43
CA ALA A 344 15.23 16.03 1.58
C ALA A 344 14.34 15.77 0.37
N LEU A 345 14.16 14.50 0.03
CA LEU A 345 13.00 14.06 -0.71
C LEU A 345 11.95 13.57 0.29
N VAL A 346 10.78 14.20 0.28
CA VAL A 346 9.65 13.80 1.12
C VAL A 346 8.56 13.21 0.23
N GLY A 347 8.05 12.03 0.57
CA GLY A 347 7.00 11.36 -0.20
C GLY A 347 7.47 10.35 -1.24
N GLY A 348 8.77 10.09 -1.27
CA GLY A 348 9.40 9.08 -2.12
C GLY A 348 9.12 9.27 -3.60
N LEU A 349 8.77 8.19 -4.28
CA LEU A 349 8.60 8.16 -5.74
C LEU A 349 7.48 9.05 -6.26
N SER A 350 6.55 9.44 -5.38
CA SER A 350 5.43 10.34 -5.68
C SER A 350 5.53 11.68 -4.93
N GLY A 351 6.71 11.95 -4.36
CA GLY A 351 6.94 13.04 -3.43
C GLY A 351 7.43 14.34 -4.07
N ALA A 352 8.15 15.12 -3.28
CA ALA A 352 8.80 16.34 -3.71
C ALA A 352 10.17 16.50 -3.03
N PHE A 353 11.14 16.97 -3.79
CA PHE A 353 12.38 17.49 -3.23
C PHE A 353 12.08 18.77 -2.45
N LEU A 354 12.72 18.94 -1.30
CA LEU A 354 12.64 20.10 -0.42
C LEU A 354 14.03 20.73 -0.27
N THR A 355 14.06 22.06 -0.18
CA THR A 355 15.28 22.80 0.19
C THR A 355 15.46 22.82 1.71
N GLU A 356 16.65 23.19 2.17
CA GLU A 356 16.93 23.31 3.62
C GLU A 356 15.94 24.22 4.35
N GLY A 357 15.57 25.37 3.74
CA GLY A 357 14.58 26.29 4.30
C GLY A 357 13.13 25.77 4.28
N GLN A 358 12.88 24.61 3.69
CA GLN A 358 11.57 23.95 3.68
C GLN A 358 11.47 22.80 4.70
N LEU A 359 12.56 22.45 5.39
CA LEU A 359 12.55 21.33 6.34
C LEU A 359 11.76 21.61 7.63
N ASP A 360 11.54 22.88 7.95
CA ASP A 360 10.71 23.32 9.08
C ASP A 360 9.20 23.19 8.81
N GLN A 361 8.82 22.76 7.60
CA GLN A 361 7.42 22.45 7.30
C GLN A 361 6.97 21.21 8.04
N ARG A 362 5.78 21.30 8.62
CA ARG A 362 5.11 20.17 9.27
C ARG A 362 4.75 19.12 8.24
N MET A 363 4.91 17.85 8.59
CA MET A 363 4.50 16.72 7.76
C MET A 363 3.00 16.75 7.44
N SER A 364 2.18 17.30 8.34
CA SER A 364 0.75 17.51 8.12
C SER A 364 0.41 18.58 7.08
N VAL A 365 1.36 19.46 6.70
CA VAL A 365 1.16 20.54 5.72
C VAL A 365 1.66 20.14 4.33
N LEU A 366 2.69 19.30 4.23
CA LEU A 366 3.31 18.84 2.98
C LEU A 366 2.41 17.93 2.10
N LYS A 367 1.10 17.83 2.39
CA LYS A 367 0.11 16.86 1.88
C LYS A 367 -0.35 17.10 0.43
N PRO A 368 -0.75 16.02 -0.29
CA PRO A 368 -2.16 15.62 -0.34
C PRO A 368 -2.43 14.53 0.69
N ALA A 369 -3.53 14.70 1.42
CA ALA A 369 -3.68 14.17 2.75
C ALA A 369 -3.76 12.64 2.85
N ASP A 370 -2.93 12.07 3.74
CA ASP A 370 -3.09 10.74 4.36
C ASP A 370 -2.51 9.53 3.62
N ASN A 371 -1.72 9.75 2.58
CA ASN A 371 -0.98 8.65 1.96
C ASN A 371 0.31 8.34 2.74
N PRO A 372 0.50 7.12 3.29
CA PRO A 372 1.72 6.70 4.02
C PRO A 372 3.03 6.96 3.28
N ARG A 373 3.00 7.03 1.95
CA ARG A 373 4.16 7.41 1.13
C ARG A 373 4.71 8.77 1.50
N TRP A 374 3.86 9.76 1.78
CA TRP A 374 4.26 11.12 2.20
C TRP A 374 4.92 11.17 3.58
N ARG A 375 4.93 10.06 4.32
CA ARG A 375 5.67 9.91 5.60
C ARG A 375 7.05 9.27 5.41
N THR A 376 7.56 9.26 4.19
CA THR A 376 8.96 8.91 3.88
C THR A 376 9.78 10.19 3.76
N VAL A 377 10.93 10.21 4.42
CA VAL A 377 11.92 11.30 4.39
C VAL A 377 13.25 10.68 3.99
N HIS A 378 13.72 10.99 2.79
CA HIS A 378 15.02 10.59 2.30
C HIS A 378 15.96 11.81 2.31
N MET A 379 16.87 11.86 3.28
CA MET A 379 17.81 12.96 3.42
C MET A 379 18.89 12.86 2.35
N LEU A 380 19.19 13.99 1.73
CA LEU A 380 20.23 14.15 0.72
C LEU A 380 21.45 14.79 1.38
N ARG A 381 22.65 14.40 0.93
CA ARG A 381 23.90 14.98 1.43
C ARG A 381 24.05 16.43 0.97
N ASP A 382 23.77 16.68 -0.31
CA ASP A 382 23.76 18.02 -0.89
C ASP A 382 22.98 18.06 -2.22
N ARG A 383 22.92 19.24 -2.86
CA ARG A 383 22.17 19.48 -4.12
C ARG A 383 22.57 18.55 -5.26
N ARG A 384 23.80 18.03 -5.28
CA ARG A 384 24.29 17.13 -6.35
C ARG A 384 23.60 15.77 -6.30
N ASP A 385 23.02 15.38 -5.17
CA ASP A 385 22.29 14.13 -5.03
C ASP A 385 20.90 14.19 -5.69
N ILE A 386 20.34 15.37 -5.94
CA ILE A 386 18.97 15.52 -6.49
C ILE A 386 18.85 14.86 -7.86
N PHE A 387 19.79 15.12 -8.77
CA PHE A 387 19.71 14.60 -10.14
C PHE A 387 19.85 13.06 -10.20
N PRO A 388 20.87 12.43 -9.59
CA PRO A 388 20.95 10.96 -9.53
C PRO A 388 19.70 10.34 -8.92
N ASN A 389 19.19 10.88 -7.80
CA ASN A 389 17.96 10.38 -7.19
C ASN A 389 16.76 10.49 -8.14
N ALA A 390 16.55 11.65 -8.75
CA ALA A 390 15.44 11.88 -9.67
C ALA A 390 15.49 10.94 -10.88
N ARG A 391 16.70 10.67 -11.40
CA ARG A 391 16.94 9.75 -12.53
C ARG A 391 16.57 8.31 -12.18
N GLU A 392 17.08 7.78 -11.06
CA GLU A 392 16.75 6.43 -10.60
C GLU A 392 15.25 6.26 -10.35
N MET A 393 14.62 7.28 -9.77
CA MET A 393 13.19 7.29 -9.50
C MET A 393 12.33 7.44 -10.77
N ALA A 394 12.79 8.19 -11.77
CA ALA A 394 12.13 8.26 -13.07
C ALA A 394 12.11 6.89 -13.76
N ALA A 395 13.25 6.20 -13.76
CA ALA A 395 13.39 4.86 -14.31
C ALA A 395 12.47 3.86 -13.60
N TYR A 396 12.44 3.90 -12.26
CA TYR A 396 11.52 3.07 -11.47
C TYR A 396 10.05 3.39 -11.78
N ASN A 397 9.67 4.67 -11.83
CA ASN A 397 8.31 5.09 -12.16
C ASN A 397 7.88 4.61 -13.56
N ALA A 398 8.76 4.70 -14.56
CA ALA A 398 8.49 4.23 -15.91
C ALA A 398 8.18 2.72 -15.97
N ARG A 399 8.85 1.93 -15.12
CA ARG A 399 8.68 0.47 -15.06
C ARG A 399 7.46 0.03 -14.26
N TYR A 400 7.20 0.64 -13.10
CA TYR A 400 6.25 0.11 -12.11
C TYR A 400 4.89 0.83 -12.05
N LEU A 401 4.68 1.90 -12.84
CA LEU A 401 3.36 2.48 -13.03
C LEU A 401 2.44 1.53 -13.83
N CYS A 402 1.16 1.45 -13.45
CA CYS A 402 0.21 0.49 -14.02
C CYS A 402 -0.14 0.66 -15.52
N GLY A 403 0.25 1.77 -16.15
CA GLY A 403 0.03 2.01 -17.58
C GLY A 403 -1.44 2.16 -18.02
N ARG A 404 -2.41 2.32 -17.10
CA ARG A 404 -3.84 2.47 -17.44
C ARG A 404 -4.14 3.71 -18.30
N CYS A 405 -3.60 4.86 -17.91
CA CYS A 405 -3.79 6.13 -18.63
C CYS A 405 -2.61 6.40 -19.58
N VAL A 406 -2.90 6.95 -20.76
CA VAL A 406 -1.91 7.35 -21.77
C VAL A 406 -0.78 8.23 -21.21
N PRO A 407 -1.04 9.32 -20.46
CA PRO A 407 0.02 10.17 -19.94
C PRO A 407 1.01 9.39 -19.06
N CYS A 408 0.56 8.46 -18.21
CA CYS A 408 1.48 7.63 -17.45
C CYS A 408 2.16 6.57 -18.33
N ARG A 409 1.42 5.86 -19.19
CA ARG A 409 1.96 4.74 -19.98
C ARG A 409 3.08 5.16 -20.92
N ILE A 410 2.97 6.34 -21.53
CA ILE A 410 3.95 6.85 -22.50
C ILE A 410 4.82 7.93 -21.86
N GLY A 411 4.21 8.89 -21.17
CA GLY A 411 4.92 10.04 -20.64
C GLY A 411 5.92 9.68 -19.54
N SER A 412 5.65 8.68 -18.69
CA SER A 412 6.65 8.27 -17.68
C SER A 412 7.92 7.69 -18.30
N VAL A 413 7.77 6.91 -19.37
CA VAL A 413 8.90 6.37 -20.15
C VAL A 413 9.66 7.51 -20.82
N ARG A 414 8.98 8.45 -21.47
CA ARG A 414 9.62 9.62 -22.10
C ARG A 414 10.34 10.50 -21.08
N MET A 415 9.76 10.74 -19.90
CA MET A 415 10.45 11.48 -18.84
C MET A 415 11.73 10.77 -18.38
N ALA A 416 11.70 9.44 -18.25
CA ALA A 416 12.88 8.65 -17.88
C ALA A 416 13.98 8.69 -18.95
N GLU A 417 13.62 8.59 -20.23
CA GLU A 417 14.58 8.73 -21.34
C GLU A 417 15.21 10.13 -21.38
N MET A 418 14.39 11.17 -21.19
CA MET A 418 14.85 12.56 -21.23
C MET A 418 15.77 12.91 -20.07
N ILE A 419 15.47 12.46 -18.85
CA ILE A 419 16.31 12.73 -17.68
C ILE A 419 17.66 12.00 -17.76
N GLU A 420 17.75 10.87 -18.49
CA GLU A 420 19.01 10.15 -18.71
C GLU A 420 19.96 10.90 -19.67
N ALA A 421 19.42 11.68 -20.61
CA ALA A 421 20.18 12.34 -21.69
C ALA A 421 20.99 13.59 -21.26
N PHE A 422 21.55 13.60 -20.05
CA PHE A 422 22.11 14.79 -19.38
C PHE A 422 23.02 15.68 -20.26
N PRO A 423 22.83 17.02 -20.25
CA PRO A 423 21.74 17.75 -19.58
C PRO A 423 20.40 17.53 -20.32
N PRO A 424 19.29 17.32 -19.60
CA PRO A 424 18.00 17.13 -20.24
C PRO A 424 17.53 18.41 -20.95
N ASP A 425 16.69 18.27 -21.97
CA ASP A 425 15.84 19.36 -22.46
C ASP A 425 14.84 19.74 -21.36
N ALA A 426 15.24 20.70 -20.55
CA ALA A 426 14.54 21.13 -19.35
C ALA A 426 13.13 21.67 -19.62
N GLU A 427 12.95 22.39 -20.72
CA GLU A 427 11.67 23.02 -21.06
C GLU A 427 10.67 21.94 -21.47
N THR A 428 11.04 21.08 -22.41
CA THR A 428 10.20 19.97 -22.86
C THR A 428 9.91 18.99 -21.71
N LEU A 429 10.89 18.71 -20.84
CA LEU A 429 10.69 17.80 -19.70
C LEU A 429 9.76 18.41 -18.65
N ALA A 430 9.86 19.72 -18.41
CA ALA A 430 8.96 20.43 -17.51
C ALA A 430 7.51 20.42 -18.05
N GLU A 431 7.32 20.71 -19.34
CA GLU A 431 6.00 20.67 -19.99
C GLU A 431 5.36 19.28 -19.92
N LEU A 432 6.15 18.23 -20.19
CA LEU A 432 5.70 16.84 -20.08
C LEU A 432 5.30 16.50 -18.63
N ALA A 433 6.13 16.88 -17.65
CA ALA A 433 5.83 16.64 -16.24
C ALA A 433 4.55 17.37 -15.80
N GLU A 434 4.34 18.61 -16.23
CA GLU A 434 3.11 19.37 -15.96
C GLU A 434 1.87 18.73 -16.59
N THR A 435 2.00 18.26 -17.84
CA THR A 435 0.94 17.52 -18.53
C THR A 435 0.53 16.28 -17.74
N LEU A 436 1.49 15.50 -17.24
CA LEU A 436 1.20 14.30 -16.45
C LEU A 436 0.57 14.63 -15.09
N VAL A 437 1.05 15.66 -14.40
CA VAL A 437 0.45 16.14 -13.14
C VAL A 437 -1.02 16.53 -13.36
N ALA A 438 -1.34 17.18 -14.48
CA ALA A 438 -2.70 17.61 -14.80
C ALA A 438 -3.61 16.46 -15.23
N THR A 439 -3.10 15.49 -16.01
CA THR A 439 -3.92 14.54 -16.75
C THR A 439 -3.86 13.09 -16.25
N ALA A 440 -2.91 12.73 -15.39
CA ALA A 440 -2.84 11.37 -14.87
C ALA A 440 -4.09 11.01 -14.05
N LEU A 441 -4.63 9.81 -14.30
CA LEU A 441 -5.88 9.37 -13.68
C LEU A 441 -5.80 9.40 -12.15
N CYS A 442 -4.75 8.82 -11.57
CA CYS A 442 -4.59 8.61 -10.12
C CYS A 442 -3.53 9.50 -9.46
N PRO A 443 -3.57 9.68 -8.13
CA PRO A 443 -2.62 10.51 -7.40
C PRO A 443 -1.18 10.01 -7.53
N VAL A 444 -0.96 8.69 -7.57
CA VAL A 444 0.37 8.09 -7.79
C VAL A 444 1.01 8.60 -9.08
N GLY A 445 0.29 8.54 -10.21
CA GLY A 445 0.81 9.00 -11.50
C GLY A 445 1.11 10.50 -11.51
N ARG A 446 0.27 11.30 -10.84
CA ARG A 446 0.50 12.75 -10.68
C ARG A 446 1.72 13.03 -9.82
N GLY A 447 1.87 12.30 -8.72
CA GLY A 447 3.00 12.43 -7.80
C GLY A 447 4.33 12.07 -8.46
N ALA A 448 4.36 10.97 -9.23
CA ALA A 448 5.55 10.55 -9.98
C ALA A 448 6.09 11.67 -10.90
N ALA A 449 5.22 12.33 -11.66
CA ALA A 449 5.60 13.47 -12.49
C ALA A 449 5.90 14.74 -11.66
N GLY A 450 5.15 14.95 -10.57
CA GLY A 450 5.38 16.06 -9.63
C GLY A 450 6.76 16.03 -8.99
N MET A 451 7.27 14.83 -8.67
CA MET A 451 8.61 14.61 -8.14
C MET A 451 9.68 15.08 -9.14
N ILE A 452 9.60 14.66 -10.41
CA ILE A 452 10.53 15.09 -11.46
C ILE A 452 10.48 16.60 -11.66
N ARG A 453 9.28 17.19 -11.71
CA ARG A 453 9.11 18.65 -11.79
C ARG A 453 9.76 19.37 -10.61
N SER A 454 9.66 18.81 -9.40
CA SER A 454 10.30 19.38 -8.21
C SER A 454 11.83 19.28 -8.26
N ALA A 455 12.37 18.23 -8.88
CA ALA A 455 13.80 18.06 -9.10
C ALA A 455 14.32 19.10 -10.10
N LEU A 456 13.65 19.29 -11.24
CA LEU A 456 14.08 20.22 -12.30
C LEU A 456 14.24 21.66 -11.80
N LYS A 457 13.27 22.15 -11.02
CA LYS A 457 13.33 23.47 -10.38
C LYS A 457 14.54 23.68 -9.45
N ARG A 458 15.24 22.59 -9.11
CA ARG A 458 16.38 22.54 -8.20
C ARG A 458 17.64 22.00 -8.86
N ILE A 459 17.64 21.69 -10.15
CA ILE A 459 18.84 21.27 -10.88
C ILE A 459 19.28 22.41 -11.77
N ILE A 460 18.32 22.97 -12.52
CA ILE A 460 18.42 24.24 -13.25
C ILE A 460 18.52 25.39 -12.22
#